data_AF-A0A970AXJ6-F1
#
_entry.id   AF-A0A970AXJ6-F1
#
_cell.length_a   1.000
_cell.length_b   1.000
_cell.length_c   1.000
_cell.angle_alpha   90.00
_cell.angle_beta   90.00
_cell.angle_gamma   90.00
#
_symmetry.space_group_name_H-M   'P 1'
#
loop_
_entity.id
_entity.type
_entity.pdbx_description
1 polymer ?
#
loop_
_entity_poly.entity_id
_entity_poly.type
_entity_poly.pdbx_seq_one_letter_code
_entity_poly.pdbx_strand_id
1 'polypeptide(L)'
;MTMAYDAQDQASDEALMVLYANGDRQAARALAERVTPRVLAYAARMLGGDRAEAEDVAQETLLRLWRMAPDWRQGEAKVTTWAYRVATNLCIDRQRSGRRKGQVTLDDAPEVADGAPSADQRLQDG
;
A
#
# COMPACT_ATOMS: atom_id res chain seq x y z
N MET A 1 -5.18 25.81 31.77
CA MET A 1 -6.01 25.19 30.72
C MET A 1 -5.09 24.29 29.90
N THR A 2 -4.83 23.08 30.40
CA THR A 2 -4.02 22.08 29.68
C THR A 2 -4.81 21.68 28.44
N MET A 3 -4.29 21.98 27.25
CA MET A 3 -4.97 21.68 26.00
C MET A 3 -5.02 20.16 25.82
N ALA A 4 -6.16 19.60 25.42
CA ALA A 4 -6.34 18.14 25.22
C ALA A 4 -5.29 17.51 24.27
N TYR A 5 -4.71 18.32 23.38
CA TYR A 5 -3.58 17.96 22.51
C TYR A 5 -2.33 17.53 23.29
N ASP A 6 -1.98 18.21 24.39
CA ASP A 6 -0.77 17.89 25.18
C ASP A 6 -0.90 16.52 25.88
N ALA A 7 -2.12 16.14 26.24
CA ALA A 7 -2.41 14.86 26.88
C ALA A 7 -2.37 13.69 25.88
N GLN A 8 -2.89 13.90 24.67
CA GLN A 8 -2.80 12.91 23.60
C GLN A 8 -1.37 12.72 23.10
N ASP A 9 -0.54 13.76 23.18
CA ASP A 9 0.85 13.65 22.74
C ASP A 9 1.71 12.78 23.69
N GLN A 10 1.27 12.60 24.93
CA GLN A 10 1.92 11.69 25.89
C GLN A 10 1.30 10.30 25.92
N ALA A 11 0.12 10.11 25.30
CA ALA A 11 -0.56 8.82 25.25
C ALA A 11 0.19 7.83 24.33
N SER A 12 0.17 6.55 24.68
CA SER A 12 0.68 5.50 23.79
C SER A 12 -0.21 5.33 22.55
N ASP A 13 0.34 4.76 21.48
CA ASP A 13 -0.43 4.44 20.27
C ASP A 13 -1.63 3.52 20.60
N GLU A 14 -1.46 2.59 21.56
CA GLU A 14 -2.52 1.70 22.04
C GLU A 14 -3.62 2.43 22.82
N ALA A 15 -3.26 3.45 23.59
CA ALA A 15 -4.24 4.28 24.30
C ALA A 15 -5.04 5.14 23.32
N LEU A 16 -4.38 5.69 22.30
CA LEU A 16 -5.04 6.44 21.23
C LEU A 16 -6.01 5.57 20.43
N MET A 17 -5.67 4.30 20.17
CA MET A 17 -6.61 3.34 19.55
C MET A 17 -7.88 3.13 20.38
N VAL A 18 -7.73 3.00 21.70
CA VAL A 18 -8.90 2.83 22.60
C VAL A 18 -9.73 4.11 22.67
N LEU A 19 -9.11 5.28 22.77
CA LEU A 19 -9.84 6.55 22.75
C LEU A 19 -10.63 6.72 21.45
N TYR A 20 -10.00 6.40 20.30
CA TYR A 20 -10.67 6.45 19.01
C TYR A 20 -11.84 5.47 18.91
N ALA A 21 -11.67 4.23 19.40
CA ALA A 21 -12.75 3.24 19.45
C ALA A 21 -13.95 3.73 20.29
N ASN A 22 -13.71 4.58 21.28
CA ASN A 22 -14.75 5.23 22.10
C ASN A 22 -15.28 6.55 21.51
N GLY A 23 -14.91 6.90 20.27
CA GLY A 23 -15.45 8.05 19.54
C GLY A 23 -14.59 9.32 19.57
N ASP A 24 -13.40 9.30 20.18
CA ASP A 24 -12.49 10.44 20.18
C ASP A 24 -11.80 10.61 18.82
N ARG A 25 -12.31 11.56 18.02
CA ARG A 25 -11.72 11.88 16.71
C ARG A 25 -10.34 12.54 16.79
N GLN A 26 -9.99 13.18 17.90
CA GLN A 26 -8.65 13.77 18.06
C GLN A 26 -7.60 12.66 18.25
N ALA A 27 -7.98 11.54 18.88
CA ALA A 27 -7.10 10.39 19.03
C ALA A 27 -6.71 9.76 17.68
N ALA A 28 -7.65 9.66 16.72
CA ALA A 28 -7.33 9.22 15.36
C ALA A 28 -6.31 10.13 14.67
N ARG A 29 -6.44 11.45 14.84
CA ARG A 29 -5.49 12.41 14.27
C ARG A 29 -4.09 12.23 14.84
N ALA A 30 -3.96 12.19 16.17
CA ALA A 30 -2.68 11.99 16.84
C ALA A 30 -2.02 10.68 16.41
N LEU A 31 -2.81 9.60 16.29
CA LEU A 31 -2.30 8.31 15.83
C LEU A 31 -1.89 8.36 14.34
N ALA A 32 -2.65 9.03 13.48
CA ALA A 32 -2.31 9.20 12.08
C ALA A 32 -1.00 9.97 11.88
N GLU A 33 -0.80 11.06 12.62
CA GLU A 33 0.42 11.87 12.59
C GLU A 33 1.67 11.05 12.97
N ARG A 34 1.52 10.01 13.79
CA ARG A 34 2.61 9.12 14.21
C ARG A 34 2.83 7.91 13.31
N VAL A 35 1.76 7.24 12.91
CA VAL A 35 1.82 5.95 12.19
C VAL A 35 2.08 6.18 10.70
N THR A 36 1.46 7.17 10.09
CA THR A 36 1.56 7.44 8.65
C THR A 36 3.00 7.61 8.17
N PRO A 37 3.84 8.51 8.74
CA PRO A 37 5.21 8.69 8.24
C PRO A 37 6.07 7.42 8.39
N ARG A 38 5.82 6.62 9.44
CA ARG A 38 6.52 5.34 9.66
C ARG A 38 6.16 4.30 8.59
N VAL A 39 4.86 4.14 8.31
CA VAL A 39 4.38 3.22 7.28
C VAL A 39 4.81 3.67 5.89
N LEU A 40 4.71 4.96 5.59
CA LEU A 40 5.15 5.53 4.32
C LEU A 40 6.64 5.26 4.06
N ALA A 41 7.51 5.56 5.04
CA ALA A 41 8.94 5.31 4.92
C ALA A 41 9.27 3.80 4.79
N TYR A 42 8.49 2.94 5.44
CA TYR A 42 8.65 1.49 5.32
C TYR A 42 8.23 0.97 3.93
N ALA A 43 7.04 1.36 3.47
CA ALA A 43 6.50 0.98 2.17
C ALA A 43 7.38 1.49 1.02
N ALA A 44 7.86 2.75 1.09
CA ALA A 44 8.76 3.30 0.09
C ALA A 44 10.04 2.46 -0.06
N ARG A 45 10.61 1.96 1.04
CA ARG A 45 11.77 1.05 0.98
C ARG A 45 11.41 -0.30 0.35
N MET A 46 10.25 -0.86 0.68
CA MET A 46 9.79 -2.14 0.13
C MET A 46 9.45 -2.06 -1.37
N LEU A 47 8.98 -0.92 -1.83
CA LEU A 47 8.51 -0.70 -3.21
C LEU A 47 9.57 -0.03 -4.09
N GLY A 48 10.85 -0.10 -3.71
CA GLY A 48 11.96 0.40 -4.54
C GLY A 48 11.99 1.93 -4.69
N GLY A 49 11.35 2.67 -3.79
CA GLY A 49 11.30 4.13 -3.82
C GLY A 49 10.09 4.72 -4.55
N ASP A 50 9.15 3.89 -5.05
CA ASP A 50 7.91 4.40 -5.63
C ASP A 50 7.06 5.09 -4.56
N ARG A 51 7.01 6.42 -4.64
CA ARG A 51 6.33 7.25 -3.65
C ARG A 51 4.81 7.11 -3.73
N ALA A 52 4.24 7.04 -4.92
CA ALA A 52 2.78 7.00 -5.09
C ALA A 52 2.23 5.68 -4.53
N GLU A 53 2.86 4.56 -4.88
CA GLU A 53 2.49 3.25 -4.35
C GLU A 53 2.67 3.17 -2.82
N ALA A 54 3.72 3.81 -2.28
CA ALA A 54 3.95 3.87 -0.83
C ALA A 54 2.89 4.71 -0.10
N GLU A 55 2.45 5.83 -0.69
CA GLU A 55 1.36 6.65 -0.16
C GLU A 55 0.04 5.86 -0.13
N ASP A 56 -0.25 5.10 -1.18
CA ASP A 56 -1.44 4.25 -1.22
C ASP A 56 -1.38 3.10 -0.18
N VAL A 57 -0.20 2.50 0.03
CA VAL A 57 -0.01 1.52 1.11
C VAL A 57 -0.28 2.16 2.48
N ALA A 58 0.25 3.35 2.73
CA ALA A 58 0.06 4.04 4.00
C ALA A 58 -1.42 4.38 4.26
N GLN A 59 -2.11 4.90 3.25
CA GLN A 59 -3.54 5.20 3.33
C GLN A 59 -4.36 3.93 3.60
N GLU A 60 -4.18 2.86 2.83
CA GLU A 60 -4.92 1.61 3.03
C GLU A 60 -4.61 0.96 4.39
N THR A 61 -3.38 1.08 4.88
CA THR A 61 -3.01 0.60 6.22
C THR A 61 -3.79 1.35 7.31
N LEU A 62 -3.88 2.68 7.21
CA LEU A 62 -4.63 3.51 8.16
C LEU A 62 -6.14 3.23 8.08
N LEU A 63 -6.69 3.07 6.88
CA LEU A 63 -8.10 2.68 6.70
C LEU A 63 -8.41 1.33 7.37
N ARG A 64 -7.51 0.34 7.23
CA ARG A 64 -7.66 -0.94 7.93
C ARG A 64 -7.55 -0.78 9.44
N LEU A 65 -6.67 0.10 9.92
CA LEU A 65 -6.51 0.40 11.34
C LEU A 65 -7.82 0.97 11.92
N TRP A 66 -8.47 1.89 11.20
CA TRP A 66 -9.74 2.47 11.63
C TRP A 66 -10.88 1.46 11.63
N ARG A 67 -10.93 0.58 10.63
CA ARG A 67 -11.94 -0.49 10.56
C ARG A 67 -11.82 -1.48 11.72
N MET A 68 -10.60 -1.73 12.21
CA MET A 68 -10.37 -2.71 13.26
C MET A 68 -10.31 -2.12 14.68
N ALA A 69 -10.31 -0.79 14.81
CA ALA A 69 -10.25 -0.12 16.10
C ALA A 69 -11.33 -0.55 17.12
N PRO A 70 -12.61 -0.78 16.73
CA PRO A 70 -13.63 -1.28 17.66
C PRO A 70 -13.30 -2.65 18.27
N ASP A 71 -12.55 -3.47 17.54
CA ASP A 71 -12.15 -4.82 17.95
C ASP A 71 -10.75 -4.84 18.59
N TRP A 72 -10.09 -3.69 18.75
CA TRP A 72 -8.74 -3.61 19.29
C TRP A 72 -8.69 -4.03 20.75
N ARG A 73 -7.90 -5.07 21.03
CA ARG A 73 -7.64 -5.56 22.38
C ARG A 73 -6.25 -5.14 22.82
N GLN A 74 -6.19 -4.34 23.89
CA GLN A 74 -4.92 -3.94 24.48
C GLN A 74 -4.13 -5.17 24.96
N GLY A 75 -2.82 -5.18 24.69
CA GLY A 75 -1.91 -6.24 25.11
C GLY A 75 -1.69 -7.36 24.10
N GLU A 76 -2.50 -7.48 23.04
CA GLU A 76 -2.31 -8.52 22.02
C GLU A 76 -1.17 -8.19 21.04
N ALA A 77 -1.04 -6.92 20.64
CA ALA A 77 0.04 -6.45 19.78
C ALA A 77 0.28 -4.94 19.95
N LYS A 78 1.46 -4.47 19.53
CA LYS A 78 1.69 -3.04 19.35
C LYS A 78 1.03 -2.55 18.06
N VAL A 79 0.50 -1.34 18.05
CA VAL A 79 -0.14 -0.74 16.85
C VAL A 79 0.83 -0.71 15.67
N THR A 80 2.09 -0.34 15.92
CA THR A 80 3.14 -0.29 14.89
C THR A 80 3.46 -1.67 14.32
N THR A 81 3.52 -2.72 15.16
CA THR A 81 3.72 -4.10 14.69
C THR A 81 2.60 -4.54 13.76
N TRP A 82 1.35 -4.26 14.14
CA TRP A 82 0.20 -4.58 13.30
C TRP A 82 0.23 -3.80 11.98
N ALA A 83 0.51 -2.50 12.03
CA ALA A 83 0.58 -1.63 10.86
C ALA A 83 1.67 -2.10 9.88
N TYR A 84 2.86 -2.47 10.37
CA TYR A 84 3.92 -3.01 9.50
C TYR A 84 3.50 -4.32 8.86
N ARG A 85 2.86 -5.24 9.60
CA ARG A 85 2.36 -6.50 9.01
C ARG A 85 1.38 -6.25 7.86
N VAL A 86 0.45 -5.31 8.03
CA VAL A 86 -0.49 -4.92 6.98
C VAL A 86 0.24 -4.31 5.78
N ALA A 87 1.15 -3.37 6.03
CA ALA A 87 1.95 -2.73 4.99
C ALA A 87 2.81 -3.74 4.21
N THR A 88 3.45 -4.70 4.89
CA THR A 88 4.21 -5.78 4.28
C THR A 88 3.35 -6.57 3.30
N ASN A 89 2.15 -6.99 3.73
CA ASN A 89 1.24 -7.76 2.88
C ASN A 89 0.83 -6.95 1.64
N LEU A 90 0.43 -5.69 1.84
CA LEU A 90 0.06 -4.79 0.75
C LEU A 90 1.21 -4.55 -0.25
N CYS A 91 2.45 -4.43 0.22
CA CYS A 91 3.61 -4.28 -0.65
C CYS A 91 3.90 -5.56 -1.45
N ILE A 92 3.82 -6.73 -0.79
CA ILE A 92 4.00 -8.03 -1.45
C ILE A 92 2.96 -8.24 -2.55
N ASP A 93 1.70 -7.92 -2.28
CA ASP A 93 0.60 -8.07 -3.24
C ASP A 93 0.79 -7.17 -4.47
N ARG A 94 1.27 -5.94 -4.28
CA ARG A 94 1.63 -5.02 -5.37
C ARG A 94 2.78 -5.54 -6.22
N GLN A 95 3.87 -6.00 -5.59
CA GLN A 95 5.01 -6.57 -6.32
C GLN A 95 4.62 -7.81 -7.13
N ARG A 96 3.75 -8.67 -6.56
CA ARG A 96 3.21 -9.84 -7.28
C ARG A 96 2.36 -9.43 -8.47
N SER A 97 1.51 -8.41 -8.31
CA SER A 97 0.65 -7.91 -9.38
C SER A 97 1.45 -7.26 -10.51
N GLY A 98 2.50 -6.49 -10.19
CA GLY A 98 3.43 -5.93 -11.16
C GLY A 98 4.19 -7.01 -11.95
N ARG A 99 4.68 -8.05 -11.28
CA ARG A 99 5.34 -9.20 -11.94
C ARG A 99 4.42 -9.94 -12.91
N ARG A 100 3.15 -10.15 -12.52
CA ARG A 100 2.15 -10.77 -13.40
C ARG A 100 1.89 -9.91 -14.64
N LYS A 101 1.74 -8.59 -14.49
CA LYS A 101 1.59 -7.68 -15.63
C LYS A 101 2.80 -7.71 -16.57
N GLY A 102 4.02 -7.78 -16.03
CA GLY A 102 5.24 -7.92 -16.84
C GLY A 102 5.39 -9.27 -17.55
N GLN A 103 4.77 -10.33 -17.02
CA GLN A 103 4.75 -11.66 -17.64
C GLN A 103 3.77 -11.79 -18.82
N VAL A 104 2.81 -10.86 -18.99
CA VAL A 104 1.83 -10.89 -20.09
C VAL A 104 2.44 -10.40 -21.43
N THR A 105 3.72 -9.99 -21.45
CA THR A 105 4.36 -9.33 -22.61
C THR A 105 5.24 -10.22 -23.51
N LEU A 106 4.99 -11.53 -23.60
CA LEU A 106 5.66 -12.38 -24.60
C LEU A 106 4.74 -13.03 -25.65
N ASP A 107 3.41 -12.98 -25.48
CA ASP A 107 2.47 -13.63 -26.40
C ASP A 107 1.59 -12.64 -27.19
N ASP A 108 1.63 -11.34 -26.85
CA ASP A 108 0.92 -10.26 -27.54
C ASP A 108 1.87 -9.40 -28.40
N ALA A 109 2.92 -10.00 -28.97
CA ALA A 109 3.63 -9.35 -30.05
C ALA A 109 2.68 -9.29 -31.25
N PRO A 110 2.26 -8.11 -31.75
CA PRO A 110 1.56 -8.07 -33.02
C PRO A 110 2.51 -8.68 -34.06
N GLU A 111 2.06 -9.73 -34.74
CA GLU A 111 2.71 -10.22 -35.95
C GLU A 111 2.95 -9.00 -36.83
N VAL A 112 4.21 -8.60 -36.94
CA VAL A 112 4.61 -7.59 -37.91
C VAL A 112 4.40 -8.28 -39.24
N ALA A 113 3.28 -7.97 -39.91
CA ALA A 113 2.97 -8.51 -41.22
C ALA A 113 4.16 -8.21 -42.14
N ASP A 114 4.87 -9.26 -42.51
CA ASP A 114 6.02 -9.19 -43.39
C ASP A 114 5.50 -8.78 -44.78
N GLY A 115 5.57 -7.49 -45.09
CA GLY A 115 5.12 -6.90 -46.35
C GLY A 115 5.99 -7.25 -47.54
N ALA A 116 6.67 -8.40 -47.53
CA ALA A 116 7.45 -8.90 -48.65
C ALA A 116 6.57 -9.83 -49.50
N PRO A 117 6.39 -9.56 -50.80
CA PRO A 117 5.61 -10.44 -51.66
C PRO A 117 6.24 -11.83 -51.70
N SER A 118 5.41 -12.85 -51.50
CA SER A 118 5.79 -14.26 -51.54
C SER A 118 6.45 -14.60 -52.88
N ALA A 119 7.49 -15.44 -52.84
CA ALA A 119 8.25 -15.85 -54.04
C ALA A 119 7.41 -16.55 -55.12
N ASP A 120 6.18 -16.94 -54.81
CA ASP A 120 5.22 -17.57 -55.72
C ASP A 120 4.68 -16.61 -56.80
N GLN A 121 4.68 -15.30 -56.55
CA GLN A 121 4.15 -14.31 -57.52
C GLN A 121 5.14 -13.98 -58.66
N ARG A 122 6.42 -14.38 -58.55
CA ARG A 122 7.46 -14.04 -59.54
C ARG A 122 7.58 -15.01 -60.73
N LEU A 123 6.77 -16.07 -60.76
CA LEU A 123 6.86 -17.12 -61.79
C LEU A 123 5.78 -17.05 -62.88
N GLN A 124 4.87 -16.06 -62.85
CA GLN A 124 3.81 -15.95 -63.87
C GLN A 124 4.06 -14.87 -64.95
N ASP A 125 5.15 -14.09 -64.84
CA ASP A 125 5.51 -13.05 -65.82
C ASP A 125 6.85 -13.35 -66.52
N GLY A 126 7.10 -14.61 -66.91
CA GLY A 126 8.27 -15.03 -67.68
C GLY A 126 7.92 -16.00 -68.81
#